data_AF-A0A956V792-F1
#
_entry.id   AF-A0A956V792-F1
#
_cell.length_a   1.000
_cell.length_b   1.000
_cell.length_c   1.000
_cell.angle_alpha   90.00
_cell.angle_beta   90.00
_cell.angle_gamma   90.00
#
_symmetry.space_group_name_H-M   'P 1'
#
loop_
_entity.id
_entity.type
_entity.pdbx_description
1 polymer ?
#
loop_
_entity_poly.entity_id
_entity_poly.type
_entity_poly.pdbx_seq_one_letter_code
_entity_poly.pdbx_strand_id
1 'polypeptide(L)' 'MSKERLIGSYLVRFSERRGVTYINLLNLRTGERLEFETWVSAWAFLEKVLEGQTSLLEKGN' A
#
# COMPACT_ATOMS: atom_id res chain seq x y z
N MET A 1 -19.89 1.52 -1.18
CA MET A 1 -19.11 1.53 0.09
C MET A 1 -17.64 1.39 -0.27
N SER A 2 -16.78 2.32 0.18
CA SER A 2 -15.33 2.27 -0.06
C SER A 2 -14.77 1.01 0.60
N LYS A 3 -14.16 0.10 -0.18
CA LYS A 3 -13.44 -1.05 0.37
C LYS A 3 -12.07 -0.54 0.81
N GLU A 4 -11.88 -0.36 2.10
CA GLU A 4 -10.60 0.07 2.69
C GLU A 4 -9.94 -1.09 3.42
N ARG A 5 -8.61 -1.19 3.34
CA ARG A 5 -7.84 -2.23 4.03
C ARG A 5 -6.55 -1.65 4.58
N LEU A 6 -6.19 -2.01 5.81
CA LEU A 6 -4.91 -1.65 6.41
C LEU A 6 -3.89 -2.78 6.17
N ILE A 7 -2.70 -2.44 5.66
CA ILE A 7 -1.61 -3.38 5.40
C ILE A 7 -0.30 -2.75 5.90
N GLY A 8 0.26 -3.28 6.98
CA GLY A 8 1.36 -2.62 7.69
C GLY A 8 0.97 -1.20 8.08
N SER A 9 1.75 -0.21 7.63
CA SER A 9 1.43 1.22 7.81
C SER A 9 0.73 1.89 6.63
N TYR A 10 0.20 1.12 5.69
CA TYR A 10 -0.48 1.64 4.50
C TYR A 10 -1.97 1.39 4.56
N LEU A 11 -2.76 2.46 4.39
CA LEU A 11 -4.19 2.37 4.14
C LEU A 11 -4.43 2.24 2.64
N VAL A 12 -4.96 1.08 2.23
CA VAL A 12 -5.33 0.75 0.86
C VAL A 12 -6.79 1.14 0.63
N ARG A 13 -7.06 1.87 -0.45
CA ARG A 13 -8.41 2.24 -0.88
C ARG A 13 -8.61 1.92 -2.35
N PHE A 14 -9.71 1.24 -2.66
CA PHE A 14 -10.13 1.01 -4.03
C PHE A 14 -11.15 2.08 -4.42
N SER A 15 -10.89 2.78 -5.52
CA SER A 15 -11.76 3.82 -6.06
C SER A 15 -12.01 3.57 -7.54
N GLU A 16 -13.17 3.98 -8.03
CA GLU A 16 -13.51 3.91 -9.45
C GLU A 16 -13.67 5.32 -10.00
N ARG A 17 -13.02 5.63 -11.12
CA ARG A 17 -13.17 6.91 -11.83
C ARG A 17 -13.37 6.61 -13.31
N ARG A 18 -14.50 7.05 -13.88
CA ARG A 18 -14.84 6.86 -15.30
C ARG A 18 -14.77 5.39 -15.76
N GLY A 19 -15.20 4.44 -14.92
CA GLY A 19 -15.17 3.01 -15.21
C GLY A 19 -13.80 2.34 -15.03
N VAL A 20 -12.77 3.10 -14.63
CA VAL A 20 -11.43 2.58 -14.37
C VAL A 20 -11.23 2.46 -12.86
N THR A 21 -10.77 1.30 -12.40
CA THR A 21 -10.42 1.06 -10.99
C THR A 21 -9.01 1.58 -10.71
N TYR A 22 -8.88 2.33 -9.62
CA TYR A 22 -7.62 2.84 -9.09
C TYR A 22 -7.43 2.37 -7.65
N ILE A 23 -6.17 2.10 -7.30
CA ILE A 23 -5.77 1.69 -5.96
C ILE A 23 -4.95 2.82 -5.36
N ASN A 24 -5.44 3.39 -4.26
CA ASN A 24 -4.76 4.44 -3.52
C ASN A 24 -4.11 3.84 -2.27
N LEU A 25 -2.81 4.09 -2.09
CA LEU A 25 -2.07 3.75 -0.88
C LEU A 25 -1.75 5.05 -0.13
N LEU A 26 -2.16 5.14 1.13
CA LEU A 26 -1.76 6.21 2.04
C LEU A 26 -0.81 5.64 3.09
N ASN A 27 0.44 6.09 3.10
CA ASN A 27 1.37 5.80 4.18
C ASN A 27 0.95 6.61 5.41
N LEU A 28 0.50 5.92 6.46
CA LEU A 28 0.04 6.56 7.70
C LEU A 28 1.18 7.12 8.55
N ARG A 29 2.44 6.77 8.29
CA ARG A 29 3.61 7.32 9.00
C ARG A 29 4.06 8.65 8.40
N THR A 30 4.08 8.74 7.08
CA THR A 30 4.64 9.90 6.36
C THR A 30 3.55 10.81 5.78
N GLY A 31 2.31 10.34 5.69
CA GLY A 31 1.22 11.04 4.99
C GLY A 31 1.27 10.94 3.46
N GLU A 32 2.29 10.27 2.91
CA GLU A 32 2.50 10.11 1.48
C GLU A 32 1.37 9.30 0.82
N ARG A 33 0.95 9.74 -0.37
CA ARG A 33 -0.10 9.07 -1.16
C ARG A 33 0.46 8.61 -2.49
N LEU A 34 0.15 7.37 -2.84
CA LEU A 34 0.50 6.75 -4.12
C LEU A 34 -0.77 6.21 -4.77
N GLU A 35 -0.88 6.35 -6.08
CA GLU A 35 -2.00 5.82 -6.88
C GLU A 35 -1.47 4.82 -7.91
N PHE A 36 -2.18 3.70 -8.05
CA PHE A 36 -1.85 2.62 -8.98
C PHE A 36 -3.06 2.29 -9.84
N GLU A 37 -2.82 1.94 -11.10
CA GLU A 37 -3.86 1.52 -12.05
C GLU A 37 -4.29 0.06 -11.85
N THR A 38 -3.47 -0.76 -11.19
CA THR A 38 -3.79 -2.18 -10.94
C THR A 38 -3.42 -2.62 -9.53
N TRP A 39 -4.16 -3.61 -9.02
CA TRP A 39 -3.87 -4.22 -7.72
C TRP A 39 -2.52 -4.93 -7.71
N VAL A 40 -2.12 -5.53 -8.85
CA VAL A 40 -0.84 -6.24 -8.98
C VAL A 40 0.33 -5.29 -8.73
N SER A 41 0.32 -4.09 -9.34
CA SER A 41 1.37 -3.09 -9.13
C SER A 41 1.40 -2.56 -7.70
N ALA A 42 0.23 -2.31 -7.11
CA ALA A 42 0.12 -1.85 -5.72
C ALA A 42 0.64 -2.91 -4.73
N TRP A 43 0.32 -4.19 -4.96
CA TRP A 43 0.78 -5.29 -4.13
C TRP A 43 2.29 -5.50 -4.23
N ALA A 44 2.85 -5.49 -5.44
CA ALA A 44 4.30 -5.61 -5.63
C ALA A 44 5.09 -4.47 -4.96
N PHE A 45 4.53 -3.26 -4.90
CA PHE A 45 5.10 -2.17 -4.10
C PHE A 45 5.05 -2.49 -2.61
N LEU A 46 3.88 -2.94 -2.11
CA LEU A 46 3.69 -3.31 -0.70
C LEU A 46 4.64 -4.43 -0.25
N GLU A 47 4.84 -5.47 -1.06
CA GLU A 47 5.78 -6.55 -0.78
C GLU A 47 7.19 -6.01 -0.55
N LYS A 48 7.70 -5.21 -1.49
CA LYS A 48 9.04 -4.62 -1.39
C LYS A 48 9.23 -3.75 -0.13
N VAL A 49 8.26 -2.91 0.19
CA VAL A 49 8.38 -2.03 1.36
C VAL A 49 8.22 -2.78 2.69
N LEU A 50 7.46 -3.88 2.72
CA LEU A 50 7.27 -4.69 3.92
C LEU A 50 8.45 -5.64 4.14
N GLU A 51 9.04 -6.22 3.08
CA GLU A 51 10.29 -6.99 3.15
C GLU A 51 11.43 -6.16 3.75
N GLY A 52 11.57 -4.90 3.31
CA GLY A 52 12.55 -3.96 3.85
C GLY A 52 12.36 -3.64 5.34
N GLN A 53 11.14 -3.74 5.87
CA GLN A 53 10.86 -3.51 7.30
C GLN A 53 11.20 -4.72 8.17
N THR A 54 11.02 -5.94 7.65
CA THR A 54 11.34 -7.17 8.38
C THR A 54 12.86 -7.34 8.58
N SER A 55 13.68 -6.95 7.60
CA SER A 55 15.14 -7.10 7.69
C SER A 55 15.82 -6.28 8.80
N LEU A 56 15.17 -5.23 9.31
CA LEU A 56 15.71 -4.42 10.43
C LEU A 56 15.51 -5.07 11.80
N LEU A 57 14.63 -6.06 11.93
CA LEU A 57 14.37 -6.75 13.20
C LEU A 57 15.32 -7.92 13.44
N GLU A 58 15.95 -8.47 12.39
CA GLU A 58 16.83 -9.66 12.50
C GLU A 58 18.30 -9.32 12.81
N LYS A 59 18.69 -8.04 12.78
CA LYS A 59 20.09 -7.61 13.03
C LYS A 59 20.37 -7.10 14.45
N GLY A 60 19.39 -7.22 15.35
CA GLY A 60 19.54 -6.84 16.76
C GLY A 60 19.46 -8.04 17.68
N ASN A 61 20.49 -8.91 17.67
CA ASN A 61 20.76 -9.88 18.74
C ASN A 61 22.26 -10.16 18.82
#